data_AF-A0A1F5B6C3-F1
#
_entry.id   AF-A0A1F5B6C3-F1
#
_cell.length_a   1.000
_cell.length_b   1.000
_cell.length_c   1.000
_cell.angle_alpha   90.00
_cell.angle_beta   90.00
_cell.angle_gamma   90.00
#
_symmetry.space_group_name_H-M   'P 1'
#
loop_
_entity.id
_entity.type
_entity.pdbx_description
1 polymer ?
#
loop_
_entity_poly.entity_id
_entity_poly.type
_entity_poly.pdbx_seq_one_letter_code
_entity_poly.pdbx_strand_id
1 'polypeptide(L)'
;MIHRRVHFVLAAICVMLGGVLVPPLQSAPSPSGAAPAGGLTLRFLNVTDGGKLAAQTGGPGFPMVSLSLEVGVTQPQTTFPGYVYVDSEGLDVGFAINTDKNVPFRAEFKWAPLHGNGKYVLVAKALSLDRATEVEQRLAVEVTGIPAGVPSPLDKIIQAYREKLGLTLPSPVVARFDNFTDPSDSNWISTAYIGPTLYHVNVWDSGRVWSGTYPVGIPQAQCYCRPAGRLRLLVVFVDYRNTDLSREAALGALTAAAKQANAELARCAADAGWKAPILELDVAGAYVSPPPSPGKLVTAAQVKSLAGIDPARFDLLVQVDLDSAHSFEQTDPKKPAGGITFKGCNGSGAREVNIWIELKGGPQPESVLYFTLLSHELAHAFGWQHVWPLGSGSGSATRDWKNENPTWPTRLFGWIDSDGDGLPEIIDPTPYGLKK
;
A
#
# COMPACT_ATOMS: atom_id res chain seq x y z
N MET A 1 -65.20 -13.33 23.02
CA MET A 1 -63.73 -13.19 22.99
C MET A 1 -63.39 -12.11 21.96
N ILE A 2 -63.07 -10.91 22.43
CA ILE A 2 -62.83 -9.72 21.62
C ILE A 2 -61.43 -9.21 21.99
N HIS A 3 -60.52 -9.16 21.02
CA HIS A 3 -59.17 -8.63 21.21
C HIS A 3 -59.20 -7.09 21.33
N ARG A 4 -58.76 -6.57 22.47
CA ARG A 4 -58.42 -5.15 22.64
C ARG A 4 -56.96 -4.93 22.21
N ARG A 5 -56.75 -4.05 21.23
CA ARG A 5 -55.44 -3.44 20.92
C ARG A 5 -55.26 -2.21 21.82
N VAL A 6 -54.20 -2.20 22.62
CA VAL A 6 -53.74 -1.01 23.37
C VAL A 6 -52.69 -0.32 22.50
N HIS A 7 -52.94 0.94 22.13
CA HIS A 7 -51.97 1.82 21.49
C HIS A 7 -51.10 2.45 22.59
N PHE A 8 -49.78 2.24 22.52
CA PHE A 8 -48.81 3.03 23.25
C PHE A 8 -48.37 4.20 22.37
N VAL A 9 -48.64 5.42 22.83
CA VAL A 9 -48.11 6.66 22.25
C VAL A 9 -46.78 6.93 22.94
N LEU A 10 -45.66 6.78 22.23
CA LEU A 10 -44.35 7.27 22.69
C LEU A 10 -44.18 8.71 22.19
N ALA A 11 -44.14 9.65 23.13
CA ALA A 11 -43.76 11.03 22.88
C ALA A 11 -42.24 11.09 22.61
N ALA A 12 -41.86 11.56 21.42
CA ALA A 12 -40.47 11.85 21.09
C ALA A 12 -40.05 13.15 21.77
N ILE A 13 -39.13 13.06 22.74
CA ILE A 13 -38.41 14.22 23.28
C ILE A 13 -37.25 14.48 22.32
N CYS A 14 -37.38 15.56 21.54
CA CYS A 14 -36.32 16.08 20.69
C CYS A 14 -35.33 16.86 21.56
N VAL A 15 -34.22 16.24 21.96
CA VAL A 15 -33.09 16.96 22.56
C VAL A 15 -32.23 17.51 21.43
N MET A 16 -32.41 18.80 21.14
CA MET A 16 -31.52 19.55 20.25
C MET A 16 -30.17 19.75 20.94
N LEU A 17 -29.21 18.85 20.69
CA LEU A 17 -27.80 19.12 20.95
C LEU A 17 -27.32 20.12 19.89
N GLY A 18 -27.26 21.39 20.30
CA GLY A 18 -26.67 22.46 19.50
C GLY A 18 -25.16 22.24 19.32
N GLY A 19 -24.79 21.51 18.28
CA GLY A 19 -23.43 21.55 17.74
C GLY A 19 -23.17 22.95 17.19
N VAL A 20 -22.17 23.64 17.72
CA VAL A 20 -21.70 24.92 17.18
C VAL A 20 -21.17 24.67 15.77
N LEU A 21 -21.92 25.07 14.75
CA LEU A 21 -21.43 25.21 13.39
C LEU A 21 -20.40 26.34 13.38
N VAL A 22 -19.12 25.98 13.49
CA VAL A 22 -18.02 26.92 13.25
C VAL A 22 -18.06 27.26 11.76
N PRO A 23 -18.28 28.53 11.37
CA PRO A 23 -18.22 28.92 9.96
C PRO A 23 -16.80 28.63 9.43
N PRO A 24 -16.65 28.13 8.20
CA PRO A 24 -15.34 27.90 7.63
C PRO A 24 -14.58 29.23 7.61
N LEU A 25 -13.41 29.27 8.27
CA LEU A 25 -12.47 30.38 8.17
C LEU A 25 -12.13 30.58 6.69
N GLN A 26 -12.62 31.67 6.10
CA GLN A 26 -12.23 32.09 4.76
C GLN A 26 -10.82 32.68 4.83
N SER A 27 -9.80 31.83 4.74
CA SER A 27 -8.46 32.26 4.37
C SER A 27 -8.44 32.68 2.89
N ALA A 28 -7.64 33.67 2.55
CA ALA A 28 -7.33 33.94 1.15
C ALA A 28 -6.70 32.68 0.51
N PRO A 29 -7.08 32.28 -0.72
CA PRO A 29 -6.48 31.11 -1.36
C PRO A 29 -4.98 31.32 -1.59
N SER A 30 -4.22 30.23 -1.52
CA SER A 30 -2.81 30.26 -1.90
C SER A 30 -2.67 30.71 -3.36
N PRO A 31 -1.58 31.42 -3.72
CA PRO A 31 -1.25 31.62 -5.13
C PRO A 31 -1.18 30.26 -5.83
N SER A 32 -1.72 30.17 -7.04
CA SER A 32 -1.62 28.95 -7.85
C SER A 32 -0.15 28.67 -8.14
N GLY A 33 0.27 27.41 -8.01
CA GLY A 33 1.54 26.99 -8.61
C GLY A 33 1.57 27.37 -10.09
N ALA A 34 2.69 27.90 -10.58
CA ALA A 34 2.83 28.27 -11.99
C ALA A 34 2.50 27.05 -12.86
N ALA A 35 1.61 27.21 -13.85
CA ALA A 35 1.23 26.12 -14.74
C ALA A 35 2.49 25.59 -15.45
N PRO A 36 2.91 24.33 -15.22
CA PRO A 36 3.93 23.71 -16.03
C PRO A 36 3.47 23.62 -17.49
N ALA A 37 4.34 23.20 -18.40
CA ALA A 37 4.09 23.08 -19.85
C ALA A 37 2.92 22.13 -20.27
N GLY A 38 2.06 21.66 -19.35
CA GLY A 38 0.89 20.82 -19.63
C GLY A 38 -0.47 21.41 -19.21
N GLY A 39 -0.49 22.65 -18.72
CA GLY A 39 -1.73 23.42 -18.59
C GLY A 39 -2.65 23.06 -17.42
N LEU A 40 -2.19 22.31 -16.41
CA LEU A 40 -2.87 22.18 -15.11
C LEU A 40 -2.44 23.31 -14.16
N THR A 41 -3.36 23.74 -13.29
CA THR A 41 -3.06 24.60 -12.13
C THR A 41 -3.58 23.95 -10.87
N LEU A 42 -2.85 24.05 -9.77
CA LEU A 42 -3.25 23.53 -8.46
C LEU A 42 -3.18 24.66 -7.43
N ARG A 43 -4.17 24.72 -6.54
CA ARG A 43 -4.17 25.64 -5.38
C ARG A 43 -4.88 25.08 -4.16
N PHE A 44 -4.38 25.45 -2.99
CA PHE A 44 -5.04 25.31 -1.70
C PHE A 44 -6.07 26.43 -1.50
N LEU A 45 -7.31 26.07 -1.15
CA LEU A 45 -8.43 26.99 -1.01
C LEU A 45 -8.61 27.52 0.41
N ASN A 46 -8.37 26.68 1.42
CA ASN A 46 -8.66 26.97 2.83
C ASN A 46 -7.40 27.12 3.69
N VAL A 47 -6.23 27.23 3.07
CA VAL A 47 -4.96 27.50 3.75
C VAL A 47 -3.95 28.18 2.82
N THR A 48 -3.06 28.98 3.43
CA THR A 48 -1.91 29.62 2.79
C THR A 48 -0.60 29.08 3.35
N ASP A 49 0.49 29.23 2.62
CA ASP A 49 1.82 28.90 3.13
C ASP A 49 2.16 29.71 4.40
N GLY A 50 2.67 29.02 5.42
CA GLY A 50 2.81 29.51 6.79
C GLY A 50 1.49 29.67 7.57
N GLY A 51 0.35 29.28 6.98
CA GLY A 51 -0.98 29.41 7.56
C GLY A 51 -1.31 28.35 8.62
N LYS A 52 -2.51 28.45 9.20
CA LYS A 52 -2.97 27.55 10.26
C LYS A 52 -4.13 26.69 9.79
N LEU A 53 -4.09 25.40 10.15
CA LEU A 53 -5.21 24.48 10.04
C LEU A 53 -5.71 24.14 11.44
N ALA A 54 -6.94 24.51 11.75
CA ALA A 54 -7.56 24.16 13.02
C ALA A 54 -8.17 22.76 12.92
N ALA A 55 -7.80 21.87 13.84
CA ALA A 55 -8.40 20.57 13.98
C ALA A 55 -9.83 20.68 14.50
N GLN A 56 -10.73 19.90 13.89
CA GLN A 56 -12.11 19.77 14.32
C GLN A 56 -12.17 18.72 15.44
N THR A 57 -12.64 19.14 16.61
CA THR A 57 -12.81 18.31 17.79
C THR A 57 -14.29 18.01 18.04
N GLY A 58 -14.62 16.82 18.54
CA GLY A 58 -15.99 16.48 18.97
C GLY A 58 -16.67 15.36 18.17
N GLY A 59 -16.04 14.88 17.10
CA GLY A 59 -16.41 13.60 16.48
C GLY A 59 -15.80 12.40 17.22
N PRO A 60 -16.29 11.17 16.99
CA PRO A 60 -15.65 9.97 17.49
C PRO A 60 -14.25 9.81 16.87
N GLY A 61 -13.24 9.60 17.71
CA GLY A 61 -11.87 9.33 17.27
C GLY A 61 -10.90 10.50 17.37
N PHE A 62 -9.93 10.55 16.46
CA PHE A 62 -8.92 11.61 16.42
C PHE A 62 -9.52 12.93 15.93
N PRO A 63 -9.01 14.07 16.41
CA PRO A 63 -9.26 15.34 15.78
C PRO A 63 -8.76 15.34 14.34
N MET A 64 -9.62 15.80 13.42
CA MET A 64 -9.36 15.81 11.98
C MET A 64 -9.12 17.23 11.50
N VAL A 65 -8.22 17.41 10.53
CA VAL A 65 -8.11 18.67 9.78
C VAL A 65 -8.74 18.51 8.40
N SER A 66 -9.43 19.54 7.94
CA SER A 66 -9.97 19.61 6.57
C SER A 66 -9.04 20.43 5.69
N LEU A 67 -8.85 19.97 4.45
CA LEU A 67 -8.10 20.66 3.41
C LEU A 67 -8.93 20.68 2.14
N SER A 68 -8.94 21.81 1.44
CA SER A 68 -9.64 21.94 0.17
C SER A 68 -8.66 22.34 -0.92
N LEU A 69 -8.66 21.58 -2.00
CA LEU A 69 -7.85 21.82 -3.19
C LEU A 69 -8.75 22.16 -4.38
N GLU A 70 -8.21 22.98 -5.28
CA GLU A 70 -8.80 23.24 -6.59
C GLU A 70 -7.76 22.97 -7.68
N VAL A 71 -8.15 22.16 -8.67
CA VAL A 71 -7.40 21.93 -9.90
C VAL A 71 -8.11 22.62 -11.05
N GLY A 72 -7.45 23.63 -11.59
CA GLY A 72 -7.87 24.30 -12.81
C GLY A 72 -7.07 23.82 -14.02
N VAL A 73 -7.42 24.37 -15.17
CA VAL A 73 -6.66 24.21 -16.40
C VAL A 73 -6.49 25.57 -17.07
N THR A 74 -5.33 25.81 -17.67
CA THR A 74 -5.07 27.01 -18.48
C THR A 74 -5.45 26.80 -19.95
N GLN A 75 -5.62 25.54 -20.38
CA GLN A 75 -5.99 25.16 -21.75
C GLN A 75 -7.15 24.13 -21.72
N PRO A 76 -8.42 24.58 -21.76
CA PRO A 76 -9.60 23.71 -21.52
C PRO A 76 -9.84 22.60 -22.53
N GLN A 77 -9.14 22.62 -23.67
CA GLN A 77 -9.42 21.75 -24.83
C GLN A 77 -8.54 20.49 -24.87
N THR A 78 -7.45 20.43 -24.08
CA THR A 78 -6.41 19.39 -24.24
C THR A 78 -6.09 18.62 -22.96
N THR A 79 -6.45 19.16 -21.79
CA THR A 79 -6.08 18.54 -20.51
C THR A 79 -7.27 18.59 -19.56
N PHE A 80 -7.63 17.44 -18.97
CA PHE A 80 -8.62 17.35 -17.90
C PHE A 80 -7.95 16.86 -16.63
N PRO A 81 -8.15 17.52 -15.47
CA PRO A 81 -7.64 17.01 -14.21
C PRO A 81 -8.36 15.70 -13.89
N GLY A 82 -7.61 14.62 -13.74
CA GLY A 82 -8.17 13.29 -13.44
C GLY A 82 -8.02 12.92 -11.98
N TYR A 83 -6.89 13.29 -11.37
CA TYR A 83 -6.48 12.79 -10.07
C TYR A 83 -5.86 13.90 -9.22
N VAL A 84 -6.11 13.86 -7.91
CA VAL A 84 -5.46 14.74 -6.91
C VAL A 84 -5.02 13.91 -5.73
N TYR A 85 -3.82 14.20 -5.23
CA TYR A 85 -3.19 13.55 -4.09
C TYR A 85 -2.72 14.62 -3.11
N VAL A 86 -2.69 14.26 -1.83
CA VAL A 86 -2.12 15.07 -0.76
C VAL A 86 -1.22 14.20 0.08
N ASP A 87 0.03 14.60 0.21
CA ASP A 87 1.00 13.98 1.09
C ASP A 87 1.29 14.91 2.27
N SER A 88 1.47 14.35 3.45
CA SER A 88 1.97 15.04 4.64
C SER A 88 3.21 14.31 5.12
N GLU A 89 4.34 15.01 5.20
CA GLU A 89 5.62 14.45 5.69
C GLU A 89 6.07 13.22 4.91
N GLY A 90 5.74 13.20 3.61
CA GLY A 90 5.99 12.04 2.79
C GLY A 90 5.15 10.84 3.24
N LEU A 91 3.86 11.03 3.47
CA LEU A 91 2.84 9.98 3.60
C LEU A 91 1.56 10.45 2.90
N ASP A 92 1.00 9.63 2.02
CA ASP A 92 -0.28 9.95 1.35
C ASP A 92 -1.41 10.04 2.40
N VAL A 93 -1.98 11.24 2.57
CA VAL A 93 -3.07 11.52 3.52
C VAL A 93 -4.40 11.83 2.84
N GLY A 94 -4.45 11.83 1.51
CA GLY A 94 -5.69 12.01 0.76
C GLY A 94 -5.56 11.78 -0.73
N PHE A 95 -6.65 11.31 -1.36
CA PHE A 95 -6.76 11.14 -2.80
C PHE A 95 -8.19 11.38 -3.31
N ALA A 96 -8.31 11.95 -4.50
CA ALA A 96 -9.61 12.21 -5.12
C ALA A 96 -9.52 12.01 -6.64
N ILE A 97 -10.61 11.52 -7.22
CA ILE A 97 -10.75 11.28 -8.67
C ILE A 97 -11.84 12.18 -9.21
N ASN A 98 -11.54 12.87 -10.30
CA ASN A 98 -12.51 13.68 -11.03
C ASN A 98 -13.22 12.85 -12.11
N THR A 99 -14.08 11.93 -11.69
CA THR A 99 -14.84 11.06 -12.62
C THR A 99 -15.75 11.87 -13.54
N ASP A 100 -16.27 12.98 -13.05
CA ASP A 100 -17.24 13.83 -13.75
C ASP A 100 -16.56 14.84 -14.69
N LYS A 101 -15.22 14.85 -14.72
CA LYS A 101 -14.41 15.74 -15.55
C LYS A 101 -14.72 17.23 -15.32
N ASN A 102 -15.04 17.60 -14.08
CA ASN A 102 -15.32 18.98 -13.69
C ASN A 102 -14.05 19.85 -13.83
N VAL A 103 -14.23 21.08 -14.31
CA VAL A 103 -13.16 22.09 -14.39
C VAL A 103 -13.73 23.45 -13.94
N PRO A 104 -13.27 24.03 -12.82
CA PRO A 104 -12.24 23.46 -11.95
C PRO A 104 -12.73 22.22 -11.19
N PHE A 105 -11.83 21.26 -10.95
CA PHE A 105 -12.06 20.14 -10.06
C PHE A 105 -11.77 20.57 -8.62
N ARG A 106 -12.72 20.39 -7.71
CA ARG A 106 -12.52 20.68 -6.29
C ARG A 106 -12.59 19.39 -5.49
N ALA A 107 -11.65 19.23 -4.58
CA ALA A 107 -11.60 18.09 -3.67
C ALA A 107 -11.41 18.58 -2.23
N GLU A 108 -12.13 17.94 -1.30
CA GLU A 108 -11.91 18.11 0.14
C GLU A 108 -11.30 16.84 0.70
N PHE A 109 -10.29 16.99 1.53
CA PHE A 109 -9.58 15.93 2.22
C PHE A 109 -9.72 16.13 3.72
N LYS A 110 -9.86 15.03 4.45
CA LYS A 110 -9.83 15.01 5.90
C LYS A 110 -8.75 14.04 6.34
N TRP A 111 -7.86 14.47 7.22
CA TRP A 111 -6.88 13.56 7.80
C TRP A 111 -6.66 13.83 9.30
N ALA A 112 -6.29 12.80 10.03
CA ALA A 112 -5.82 12.90 11.41
C ALA A 112 -4.32 13.22 11.38
N PRO A 113 -3.84 14.39 11.86
CA PRO A 113 -2.42 14.72 11.82
C PRO A 113 -1.60 13.72 12.64
N LEU A 114 -0.60 13.07 12.02
CA LEU A 114 0.16 11.95 12.59
C LEU A 114 0.73 12.25 13.99
N HIS A 115 1.24 13.47 14.17
CA HIS A 115 1.88 13.96 15.39
C HIS A 115 0.98 14.89 16.23
N GLY A 116 -0.28 15.08 15.84
CA GLY A 116 -1.18 16.04 16.49
C GLY A 116 -0.87 17.50 16.12
N ASN A 117 -0.91 18.42 17.09
CA ASN A 117 -0.57 19.84 16.83
C ASN A 117 0.90 19.96 16.42
N GLY A 118 1.21 20.88 15.49
CA GLY A 118 2.59 21.08 15.06
C GLY A 118 2.71 21.65 13.67
N LYS A 119 3.94 21.67 13.15
CA LYS A 119 4.22 22.11 11.78
C LYS A 119 4.24 20.92 10.86
N TYR A 120 3.61 21.07 9.70
CA TYR A 120 3.55 20.03 8.66
C TYR A 120 3.94 20.64 7.31
N VAL A 121 4.54 19.82 6.45
CA VAL A 121 4.70 20.14 5.03
C VAL A 121 3.70 19.28 4.27
N LEU A 122 2.79 19.96 3.58
CA LEU A 122 1.82 19.36 2.69
C LEU A 122 2.33 19.45 1.26
N VAL A 123 2.26 18.34 0.53
CA VAL A 123 2.57 18.27 -0.89
C VAL A 123 1.31 17.81 -1.60
N ALA A 124 0.68 18.72 -2.35
CA ALA A 124 -0.45 18.39 -3.19
C ALA A 124 0.04 18.15 -4.61
N LYS A 125 -0.47 17.10 -5.25
CA LYS A 125 -0.18 16.77 -6.65
C LYS A 125 -1.47 16.59 -7.42
N ALA A 126 -1.52 17.06 -8.65
CA ALA A 126 -2.62 16.80 -9.56
C ALA A 126 -2.10 16.25 -10.88
N LEU A 127 -2.78 15.21 -11.39
CA LEU A 127 -2.47 14.61 -12.68
C LEU A 127 -3.65 14.74 -13.63
N SER A 128 -3.34 14.83 -14.92
CA SER A 128 -4.34 14.72 -15.98
C SER A 128 -4.93 13.30 -16.01
N LEU A 129 -6.10 13.14 -16.63
CA LEU A 129 -6.78 11.84 -16.71
C LEU A 129 -5.95 10.78 -17.43
N ASP A 130 -5.16 11.18 -18.44
CA ASP A 130 -4.18 10.33 -19.14
C ASP A 130 -2.83 10.23 -18.42
N ARG A 131 -2.67 10.93 -17.29
CA ARG A 131 -1.46 11.02 -16.47
C ARG A 131 -0.23 11.58 -17.20
N ALA A 132 -0.41 12.19 -18.37
CA ALA A 132 0.68 12.78 -19.14
C ALA A 132 1.17 14.12 -18.56
N THR A 133 0.32 14.81 -17.80
CA THR A 133 0.64 16.08 -17.14
C THR A 133 0.52 15.95 -15.63
N GLU A 134 1.50 16.48 -14.91
CA GLU A 134 1.51 16.60 -13.46
C GLU A 134 1.78 18.07 -13.06
N VAL A 135 1.13 18.51 -11.99
CA VAL A 135 1.47 19.75 -11.27
C VAL A 135 1.56 19.45 -9.78
N GLU A 136 2.56 20.03 -9.12
CA GLU A 136 2.80 19.87 -7.68
C GLU A 136 2.77 21.24 -7.00
N GLN A 137 2.23 21.28 -5.78
CA GLN A 137 2.33 22.44 -4.90
C GLN A 137 2.71 21.99 -3.50
N ARG A 138 3.63 22.73 -2.89
CA ARG A 138 4.07 22.51 -1.51
C ARG A 138 3.65 23.66 -0.62
N LEU A 139 3.31 23.36 0.62
CA LEU A 139 2.84 24.33 1.58
C LEU A 139 3.24 23.92 2.99
N ALA A 140 3.82 24.82 3.77
CA ALA A 140 4.05 24.63 5.19
C ALA A 140 2.85 25.15 6.00
N VAL A 141 2.29 24.32 6.88
CA VAL A 141 1.15 24.68 7.76
C VAL A 141 1.50 24.48 9.23
N GLU A 142 0.78 25.18 10.09
CA GLU A 142 0.69 24.87 11.52
C GLU A 142 -0.69 24.27 11.84
N VAL A 143 -0.73 23.01 12.25
CA VAL A 143 -1.92 22.37 12.81
C VAL A 143 -2.09 22.80 14.26
N THR A 144 -3.30 23.23 14.61
CA THR A 144 -3.66 23.74 15.94
C THR A 144 -5.03 23.20 16.38
N GLY A 145 -5.41 23.46 17.64
CA GLY A 145 -6.76 23.17 18.14
C GLY A 145 -6.98 21.75 18.67
N ILE A 146 -5.96 20.88 18.65
CA ILE A 146 -6.01 19.58 19.31
C ILE A 146 -5.83 19.79 20.83
N PRO A 147 -6.76 19.35 21.70
CA PRO A 147 -6.64 19.54 23.14
C PRO A 147 -5.41 18.84 23.72
N ALA A 148 -4.80 19.45 24.73
CA ALA A 148 -3.68 18.83 25.44
C ALA A 148 -4.09 17.48 26.04
N GLY A 149 -3.21 16.49 25.94
CA GLY A 149 -3.44 15.13 26.45
C GLY A 149 -4.28 14.24 25.52
N VAL A 150 -4.79 14.75 24.40
CA VAL A 150 -5.36 13.89 23.34
C VAL A 150 -4.20 13.25 22.59
N PRO A 151 -4.08 11.90 22.59
CA PRO A 151 -3.00 11.22 21.90
C PRO A 151 -3.15 11.37 20.39
N SER A 152 -2.02 11.58 19.72
CA SER A 152 -1.93 11.54 18.25
C SER A 152 -2.08 10.10 17.73
N PRO A 153 -2.29 9.90 16.41
CA PRO A 153 -2.20 8.58 15.79
C PRO A 153 -0.87 7.87 16.10
N LEU A 154 0.27 8.59 16.05
CA LEU A 154 1.57 8.01 16.38
C LEU A 154 1.65 7.56 17.84
N ASP A 155 1.17 8.39 18.78
CA ASP A 155 1.15 8.04 20.21
C ASP A 155 0.34 6.76 20.43
N LYS A 156 -0.79 6.61 19.74
CA LYS A 156 -1.61 5.40 19.80
C LYS A 156 -0.92 4.17 19.24
N ILE A 157 -0.14 4.30 18.17
CA ILE A 157 0.65 3.20 17.62
C ILE A 157 1.74 2.77 18.61
N ILE A 158 2.50 3.72 19.16
CA ILE A 158 3.55 3.46 20.16
C ILE A 158 2.94 2.80 21.41
N GLN A 159 1.81 3.34 21.88
CA GLN A 159 1.07 2.78 23.00
C GLN A 159 0.62 1.33 22.71
N ALA A 160 0.10 1.07 21.51
CA ALA A 160 -0.35 -0.27 21.11
C ALA A 160 0.80 -1.28 21.07
N TYR A 161 1.97 -0.92 20.56
CA TYR A 161 3.16 -1.78 20.63
C TYR A 161 3.53 -2.11 22.07
N ARG A 162 3.52 -1.12 22.97
CA ARG A 162 3.88 -1.32 24.37
C ARG A 162 2.86 -2.17 25.11
N GLU A 163 1.59 -1.80 25.06
CA GLU A 163 0.53 -2.37 25.89
C GLU A 163 0.00 -3.70 25.36
N LYS A 164 -0.09 -3.87 24.02
CA LYS A 164 -0.66 -5.08 23.41
C LYS A 164 0.39 -6.10 23.00
N LEU A 165 1.60 -5.64 22.65
CA LEU A 165 2.65 -6.49 22.09
C LEU A 165 3.89 -6.59 22.98
N GLY A 166 3.97 -5.82 24.07
CA GLY A 166 5.11 -5.84 24.99
C GLY A 166 6.40 -5.26 24.38
N LEU A 167 6.30 -4.46 23.32
CA LEU A 167 7.43 -3.90 22.58
C LEU A 167 7.60 -2.41 22.87
N THR A 168 8.84 -1.97 23.05
CA THR A 168 9.17 -0.53 23.19
C THR A 168 9.74 -0.04 21.87
N LEU A 169 8.88 0.55 21.03
CA LEU A 169 9.25 1.09 19.73
C LEU A 169 8.98 2.61 19.73
N PRO A 170 9.99 3.47 19.98
CA PRO A 170 9.77 4.91 20.07
C PRO A 170 9.51 5.56 18.70
N SER A 171 10.03 4.97 17.62
CA SER A 171 9.95 5.50 16.25
C SER A 171 9.45 4.41 15.28
N PRO A 172 8.17 4.00 15.36
CA PRO A 172 7.63 3.01 14.43
C PRO A 172 7.50 3.59 13.01
N VAL A 173 7.78 2.77 12.00
CA VAL A 173 7.45 3.12 10.61
C VAL A 173 5.94 3.06 10.45
N VAL A 174 5.35 4.17 10.03
CA VAL A 174 3.91 4.30 9.84
C VAL A 174 3.57 4.57 8.38
N ALA A 175 2.36 4.17 8.02
CA ALA A 175 1.77 4.49 6.74
C ALA A 175 0.26 4.74 6.91
N ARG A 176 -0.33 5.44 5.96
CA ARG A 176 -1.75 5.81 6.00
C ARG A 176 -2.54 5.10 4.92
N PHE A 177 -3.55 4.32 5.32
CA PHE A 177 -4.59 3.85 4.42
C PHE A 177 -5.79 4.77 4.50
N ASP A 178 -6.17 5.34 3.36
CA ASP A 178 -7.36 6.17 3.25
C ASP A 178 -8.40 5.47 2.38
N ASN A 179 -9.54 5.12 2.99
CA ASN A 179 -10.66 4.48 2.32
C ASN A 179 -11.68 5.55 1.90
N PHE A 180 -11.62 5.96 0.64
CA PHE A 180 -12.50 7.00 0.10
C PHE A 180 -13.96 6.60 -0.01
N THR A 181 -14.24 5.29 -0.10
CA THR A 181 -15.61 4.77 -0.19
C THR A 181 -16.27 4.63 1.18
N ASP A 182 -15.47 4.34 2.20
CA ASP A 182 -15.89 4.29 3.59
C ASP A 182 -14.80 4.93 4.47
N PRO A 183 -14.84 6.27 4.65
CA PRO A 183 -13.84 6.98 5.45
C PRO A 183 -13.75 6.52 6.91
N SER A 184 -14.75 5.78 7.40
CA SER A 184 -14.71 5.21 8.76
C SER A 184 -13.72 4.04 8.88
N ASP A 185 -13.32 3.45 7.75
CA ASP A 185 -12.33 2.37 7.69
C ASP A 185 -10.91 2.88 7.38
N SER A 186 -10.74 4.19 7.15
CA SER A 186 -9.41 4.77 7.02
C SER A 186 -8.62 4.62 8.32
N ASN A 187 -7.35 4.24 8.20
CA ASN A 187 -6.51 3.90 9.33
C ASN A 187 -5.02 4.17 9.12
N TRP A 188 -4.29 4.26 10.22
CA TRP A 188 -2.84 4.27 10.27
C TRP A 188 -2.33 2.86 10.52
N ILE A 189 -1.29 2.50 9.80
CA ILE A 189 -0.75 1.15 9.75
C ILE A 189 0.71 1.22 10.12
N SER A 190 1.13 0.32 11.00
CA SER A 190 2.53 0.16 11.37
C SER A 190 2.87 -1.31 11.47
N THR A 191 4.03 -1.67 10.95
CA THR A 191 4.57 -3.01 11.06
C THR A 191 6.00 -2.98 11.55
N ALA A 192 6.38 -4.01 12.28
CA ALA A 192 7.72 -4.17 12.82
C ALA A 192 8.14 -5.64 12.73
N TYR A 193 9.25 -5.92 12.07
CA TYR A 193 9.88 -7.23 12.10
C TYR A 193 10.90 -7.28 13.24
N ILE A 194 10.76 -8.22 14.19
CA ILE A 194 11.72 -8.40 15.30
C ILE A 194 11.92 -9.90 15.52
N GLY A 195 13.19 -10.35 15.47
CA GLY A 195 13.50 -11.78 15.57
C GLY A 195 12.76 -12.60 14.50
N PRO A 196 12.07 -13.70 14.83
CA PRO A 196 11.28 -14.50 13.89
C PRO A 196 9.81 -14.05 13.79
N THR A 197 9.48 -12.80 14.14
CA THR A 197 8.09 -12.32 14.25
C THR A 197 7.88 -11.03 13.46
N LEU A 198 6.75 -10.95 12.75
CA LEU A 198 6.16 -9.73 12.22
C LEU A 198 5.07 -9.27 13.18
N TYR A 199 5.21 -8.05 13.67
CA TYR A 199 4.22 -7.36 14.49
C TYR A 199 3.49 -6.34 13.62
N HIS A 200 2.19 -6.25 13.79
CA HIS A 200 1.33 -5.34 13.02
C HIS A 200 0.39 -4.62 13.97
N VAL A 201 0.24 -3.31 13.78
CA VAL A 201 -0.70 -2.43 14.46
C VAL A 201 -1.47 -1.64 13.43
N ASN A 202 -2.79 -1.62 13.56
CA ASN A 202 -3.69 -0.72 12.85
C ASN A 202 -4.40 0.19 13.86
N VAL A 203 -4.45 1.49 13.57
CA VAL A 203 -5.16 2.49 14.35
C VAL A 203 -6.09 3.27 13.43
N TRP A 204 -7.39 3.01 13.52
CA TRP A 204 -8.39 3.71 12.70
C TRP A 204 -8.56 5.15 13.15
N ASP A 205 -9.11 5.99 12.27
CA ASP A 205 -9.40 7.39 12.61
C ASP A 205 -10.38 7.52 13.78
N SER A 206 -11.23 6.51 13.98
CA SER A 206 -12.10 6.37 15.16
C SER A 206 -11.36 6.12 16.49
N GLY A 207 -10.04 5.91 16.46
CA GLY A 207 -9.21 5.53 17.60
C GLY A 207 -9.27 4.03 17.94
N ARG A 208 -10.02 3.22 17.18
CA ARG A 208 -10.00 1.76 17.31
C ARG A 208 -8.59 1.24 17.03
N VAL A 209 -8.14 0.25 17.79
CA VAL A 209 -6.80 -0.36 17.64
C VAL A 209 -6.92 -1.85 17.45
N TRP A 210 -6.30 -2.38 16.40
CA TRP A 210 -6.07 -3.80 16.21
C TRP A 210 -4.56 -4.07 16.17
N SER A 211 -4.15 -5.24 16.65
CA SER A 211 -2.75 -5.67 16.59
C SER A 211 -2.66 -7.17 16.34
N GLY A 212 -1.61 -7.59 15.64
CA GLY A 212 -1.35 -8.98 15.31
C GLY A 212 0.14 -9.32 15.39
N THR A 213 0.41 -10.61 15.57
CA THR A 213 1.76 -11.18 15.54
C THR A 213 1.77 -12.36 14.60
N TYR A 214 2.76 -12.41 13.72
CA TYR A 214 2.84 -13.43 12.69
C TYR A 214 4.26 -14.02 12.64
N PRO A 215 4.38 -15.33 12.50
CA PRO A 215 5.69 -15.98 12.35
C PRO A 215 6.35 -15.61 11.02
N VAL A 216 7.67 -15.52 11.03
CA VAL A 216 8.50 -15.17 9.87
C VAL A 216 9.59 -16.23 9.68
N GLY A 217 9.68 -16.79 8.47
CA GLY A 217 10.73 -17.73 8.08
C GLY A 217 10.70 -19.09 8.78
N ILE A 218 9.56 -19.53 9.33
CA ILE A 218 9.41 -20.83 10.00
C ILE A 218 8.31 -21.72 9.36
N PRO A 219 8.34 -23.05 9.58
CA PRO A 219 7.37 -24.00 9.02
C PRO A 219 5.98 -23.94 9.66
N GLN A 220 5.20 -22.89 9.36
CA GLN A 220 3.81 -22.75 9.84
C GLN A 220 2.86 -22.34 8.70
N ALA A 221 1.57 -22.68 8.85
CA ALA A 221 0.54 -22.47 7.83
C ALA A 221 0.31 -20.99 7.46
N GLN A 222 0.67 -20.04 8.34
CA GLN A 222 0.57 -18.60 8.11
C GLN A 222 1.90 -17.92 8.42
N CYS A 223 2.93 -18.29 7.67
CA CYS A 223 4.28 -17.73 7.81
C CYS A 223 4.59 -16.72 6.72
N TYR A 224 5.21 -15.59 7.08
CA TYR A 224 5.69 -14.59 6.12
C TYR A 224 7.19 -14.75 5.84
N CYS A 225 7.62 -14.27 4.68
CA CYS A 225 9.01 -14.03 4.38
C CYS A 225 9.50 -12.75 5.04
N ARG A 226 10.80 -12.68 5.27
CA ARG A 226 11.48 -11.43 5.59
C ARG A 226 11.79 -10.68 4.28
N PRO A 227 11.38 -9.42 4.12
CA PRO A 227 11.70 -8.61 2.94
C PRO A 227 13.14 -8.06 3.02
N ALA A 228 14.14 -8.91 3.26
CA ALA A 228 15.54 -8.50 3.36
C ALA A 228 16.52 -9.56 2.87
N GLY A 229 17.72 -9.11 2.48
CA GLY A 229 18.77 -9.93 1.91
C GLY A 229 18.43 -10.40 0.50
N ARG A 230 19.03 -11.52 0.10
CA ARG A 230 18.76 -12.16 -1.19
C ARG A 230 17.64 -13.17 -1.03
N LEU A 231 16.49 -12.91 -1.66
CA LEU A 231 15.36 -13.82 -1.71
C LEU A 231 15.37 -14.59 -3.02
N ARG A 232 15.41 -15.93 -2.96
CA ARG A 232 15.50 -16.80 -4.14
C ARG A 232 14.13 -17.33 -4.50
N LEU A 233 13.67 -17.03 -5.72
CA LEU A 233 12.38 -17.46 -6.24
C LEU A 233 12.59 -18.44 -7.40
N LEU A 234 11.94 -19.60 -7.34
CA LEU A 234 11.77 -20.46 -8.50
C LEU A 234 10.39 -20.19 -9.11
N VAL A 235 10.36 -19.62 -10.31
CA VAL A 235 9.14 -19.36 -11.07
C VAL A 235 8.96 -20.43 -12.13
N VAL A 236 7.94 -21.26 -11.97
CA VAL A 236 7.61 -22.35 -12.88
C VAL A 236 6.46 -21.93 -13.77
N PHE A 237 6.73 -21.79 -15.05
CA PHE A 237 5.68 -21.67 -16.05
C PHE A 237 5.07 -23.04 -16.34
N VAL A 238 3.76 -23.14 -16.20
CA VAL A 238 2.98 -24.34 -16.52
C VAL A 238 2.21 -24.07 -17.80
N ASP A 239 2.63 -24.71 -18.88
CA ASP A 239 2.14 -24.46 -20.22
C ASP A 239 1.13 -25.52 -20.66
N TYR A 240 -0.11 -25.07 -20.82
CA TYR A 240 -1.25 -25.87 -21.26
C TYR A 240 -1.33 -26.00 -22.79
N ARG A 241 -0.38 -25.38 -23.52
CA ARG A 241 -0.28 -25.35 -24.99
C ARG A 241 -1.49 -24.74 -25.68
N ASN A 242 -2.18 -23.84 -24.98
CA ASN A 242 -3.35 -23.12 -25.45
C ASN A 242 -3.15 -21.59 -25.37
N THR A 243 -1.90 -21.14 -25.22
CA THR A 243 -1.51 -19.73 -25.33
C THR A 243 -0.46 -19.58 -26.43
N ASP A 244 -0.32 -18.37 -26.98
CA ASP A 244 0.68 -18.07 -28.00
C ASP A 244 2.08 -17.76 -27.41
N LEU A 245 2.26 -17.93 -26.09
CA LEU A 245 3.51 -17.56 -25.42
C LEU A 245 4.50 -18.74 -25.42
N SER A 246 5.58 -18.61 -26.19
CA SER A 246 6.65 -19.62 -26.21
C SER A 246 7.42 -19.68 -24.89
N ARG A 247 8.12 -20.80 -24.66
CA ARG A 247 9.02 -20.98 -23.53
C ARG A 247 10.07 -19.86 -23.44
N GLU A 248 10.70 -19.52 -24.56
CA GLU A 248 11.76 -18.52 -24.63
C GLU A 248 11.20 -17.12 -24.31
N ALA A 249 10.01 -16.80 -24.81
CA ALA A 249 9.34 -15.53 -24.53
C ALA A 249 8.95 -15.41 -23.05
N ALA A 250 8.41 -16.47 -22.45
CA ALA A 250 8.05 -16.49 -21.02
C ALA A 250 9.28 -16.30 -20.11
N LEU A 251 10.36 -17.04 -20.37
CA LEU A 251 11.60 -16.94 -19.59
C LEU A 251 12.32 -15.60 -19.80
N GLY A 252 12.28 -15.07 -21.03
CA GLY A 252 12.80 -13.72 -21.34
C GLY A 252 12.03 -12.63 -20.59
N ALA A 253 10.69 -12.70 -20.58
CA ALA A 253 9.83 -11.78 -19.86
C ALA A 253 10.07 -11.83 -18.34
N LEU A 254 10.28 -13.02 -17.77
CA LEU A 254 10.63 -13.17 -16.37
C LEU A 254 11.96 -12.50 -16.02
N THR A 255 12.97 -12.68 -16.88
CA THR A 255 14.29 -12.07 -16.70
C THR A 255 14.19 -10.53 -16.72
N ALA A 256 13.40 -9.98 -17.64
CA ALA A 256 13.19 -8.55 -17.76
C ALA A 256 12.42 -7.99 -16.55
N ALA A 257 11.34 -8.68 -16.12
CA ALA A 257 10.58 -8.31 -14.93
C ALA A 257 11.43 -8.34 -13.64
N ALA A 258 12.28 -9.36 -13.46
CA ALA A 258 13.18 -9.46 -12.31
C ALA A 258 14.24 -8.34 -12.30
N LYS A 259 14.75 -7.96 -13.49
CA LYS A 259 15.65 -6.82 -13.63
C LYS A 259 14.95 -5.52 -13.26
N GLN A 260 13.72 -5.31 -13.71
CA GLN A 260 12.92 -4.14 -13.38
C GLN A 260 12.66 -4.07 -11.86
N ALA A 261 12.23 -5.16 -11.23
CA ALA A 261 12.02 -5.22 -9.78
C ALA A 261 13.28 -4.87 -8.97
N ASN A 262 14.42 -5.45 -9.31
CA ASN A 262 15.68 -5.12 -8.62
C ASN A 262 16.14 -3.67 -8.87
N ALA A 263 15.93 -3.12 -10.07
CA ALA A 263 16.25 -1.72 -10.35
C ALA A 263 15.40 -0.76 -9.50
N GLU A 264 14.14 -1.10 -9.29
CA GLU A 264 13.19 -0.34 -8.45
C GLU A 264 13.59 -0.40 -6.97
N LEU A 265 13.94 -1.58 -6.46
CA LEU A 265 14.46 -1.74 -5.09
C LEU A 265 15.77 -0.95 -4.88
N ALA A 266 16.65 -0.91 -5.89
CA ALA A 266 17.88 -0.12 -5.85
C ALA A 266 17.63 1.38 -5.91
N ARG A 267 16.69 1.84 -6.74
CA ARG A 267 16.29 3.25 -6.77
C ARG A 267 15.73 3.69 -5.43
N CYS A 268 14.84 2.89 -4.83
CA CYS A 268 14.28 3.17 -3.50
C CYS A 268 15.36 3.29 -2.42
N ALA A 269 16.38 2.43 -2.46
CA ALA A 269 17.50 2.51 -1.54
C ALA A 269 18.32 3.80 -1.73
N ALA A 270 18.63 4.15 -2.99
CA ALA A 270 19.34 5.38 -3.29
C ALA A 270 18.56 6.65 -2.86
N ASP A 271 17.25 6.69 -3.13
CA ASP A 271 16.37 7.80 -2.74
C ASP A 271 16.27 7.95 -1.21
N ALA A 272 16.39 6.84 -0.48
CA ALA A 272 16.44 6.83 0.98
C ALA A 272 17.84 7.09 1.56
N GLY A 273 18.87 7.30 0.72
CA GLY A 273 20.25 7.51 1.16
C GLY A 273 20.98 6.24 1.61
N TRP A 274 20.44 5.06 1.32
CA TRP A 274 21.03 3.77 1.66
C TRP A 274 22.14 3.38 0.67
N LYS A 275 23.13 2.64 1.15
CA LYS A 275 24.27 2.21 0.30
C LYS A 275 23.91 1.08 -0.67
N ALA A 276 22.88 0.30 -0.35
CA ALA A 276 22.42 -0.84 -1.12
C ALA A 276 20.93 -1.15 -0.84
N PRO A 277 20.25 -1.86 -1.75
CA PRO A 277 18.91 -2.40 -1.50
C PRO A 277 18.85 -3.25 -0.24
N ILE A 278 17.76 -3.14 0.54
CA ILE A 278 17.49 -4.04 1.66
C ILE A 278 17.16 -5.46 1.15
N LEU A 279 16.50 -5.56 0.01
CA LEU A 279 16.06 -6.80 -0.63
C LEU A 279 16.63 -6.88 -2.06
N GLU A 280 17.10 -8.05 -2.43
CA GLU A 280 17.47 -8.43 -3.80
C GLU A 280 16.72 -9.71 -4.18
N LEU A 281 16.12 -9.71 -5.36
CA LEU A 281 15.40 -10.87 -5.91
C LEU A 281 16.32 -11.68 -6.82
N ASP A 282 16.56 -12.93 -6.45
CA ASP A 282 17.26 -13.93 -7.25
C ASP A 282 16.26 -14.89 -7.88
N VAL A 283 15.88 -14.61 -9.12
CA VAL A 283 14.76 -15.28 -9.79
C VAL A 283 15.28 -16.27 -10.82
N ALA A 284 14.90 -17.53 -10.67
CA ALA A 284 15.15 -18.58 -11.66
C ALA A 284 13.84 -19.01 -12.32
N GLY A 285 13.89 -19.24 -13.63
CA GLY A 285 12.76 -19.75 -14.41
C GLY A 285 12.84 -21.26 -14.65
N ALA A 286 11.70 -21.93 -14.57
CA ALA A 286 11.50 -23.31 -14.98
C ALA A 286 10.26 -23.41 -15.87
N TYR A 287 10.13 -24.51 -16.59
CA TYR A 287 9.03 -24.73 -17.53
C TYR A 287 8.54 -26.16 -17.44
N VAL A 288 7.22 -26.34 -17.37
CA VAL A 288 6.54 -27.64 -17.37
C VAL A 288 5.49 -27.63 -18.48
N SER A 289 5.65 -28.50 -19.48
CA SER A 289 4.72 -28.61 -20.61
C SER A 289 4.65 -30.06 -21.12
N PRO A 290 3.45 -30.67 -21.22
CA PRO A 290 2.18 -30.22 -20.66
C PRO A 290 2.11 -30.43 -19.14
N PRO A 291 1.14 -29.82 -18.42
CA PRO A 291 0.90 -30.14 -17.02
C PRO A 291 0.49 -31.62 -16.84
N PRO A 292 0.95 -32.29 -15.77
CA PRO A 292 0.58 -33.67 -15.47
C PRO A 292 -0.91 -33.83 -15.08
N SER A 293 -1.57 -32.75 -14.66
CA SER A 293 -2.99 -32.74 -14.31
C SER A 293 -3.56 -31.34 -14.52
N PRO A 294 -4.29 -31.10 -15.62
CA PRO A 294 -4.90 -29.80 -15.89
C PRO A 294 -5.80 -29.33 -14.74
N GLY A 295 -5.75 -28.03 -14.42
CA GLY A 295 -6.56 -27.43 -13.34
C GLY A 295 -6.10 -27.77 -11.93
N LYS A 296 -4.86 -28.27 -11.76
CA LYS A 296 -4.23 -28.48 -10.44
C LYS A 296 -2.86 -27.82 -10.41
N LEU A 297 -2.48 -27.31 -9.23
CA LEU A 297 -1.12 -26.84 -9.00
C LEU A 297 -0.11 -27.99 -9.19
N VAL A 298 1.02 -27.68 -9.83
CA VAL A 298 2.14 -28.63 -9.91
C VAL A 298 2.83 -28.70 -8.56
N THR A 299 3.03 -29.91 -8.07
CA THR A 299 3.74 -30.14 -6.80
C THR A 299 5.24 -29.91 -6.95
N ALA A 300 5.94 -29.59 -5.86
CA ALA A 300 7.40 -29.44 -5.90
C ALA A 300 8.12 -30.70 -6.41
N ALA A 301 7.59 -31.89 -6.11
CA ALA A 301 8.10 -33.16 -6.63
C ALA A 301 7.95 -33.26 -8.16
N GLN A 302 6.80 -32.84 -8.69
CA GLN A 302 6.57 -32.80 -10.14
C GLN A 302 7.48 -31.77 -10.83
N VAL A 303 7.68 -30.59 -10.24
CA VAL A 303 8.63 -29.60 -10.75
C VAL A 303 10.04 -30.21 -10.82
N LYS A 304 10.48 -30.88 -9.76
CA LYS A 304 11.78 -31.56 -9.74
C LYS A 304 11.90 -32.63 -10.82
N SER A 305 10.88 -33.47 -11.01
CA SER A 305 10.92 -34.55 -12.00
C SER A 305 10.81 -34.06 -13.44
N LEU A 306 10.03 -32.99 -13.69
CA LEU A 306 9.68 -32.54 -15.05
C LEU A 306 10.61 -31.43 -15.55
N ALA A 307 11.04 -30.52 -14.67
CA ALA A 307 11.93 -29.42 -15.00
C ALA A 307 13.38 -29.64 -14.56
N GLY A 308 13.67 -30.68 -13.76
CA GLY A 308 15.03 -31.01 -13.31
C GLY A 308 15.62 -30.05 -12.27
N ILE A 309 14.81 -29.14 -11.71
CA ILE A 309 15.23 -28.15 -10.71
C ILE A 309 14.58 -28.49 -9.38
N ASP A 310 15.38 -28.59 -8.32
CA ASP A 310 14.90 -28.87 -6.97
C ASP A 310 14.37 -27.59 -6.29
N PRO A 311 13.04 -27.46 -6.05
CA PRO A 311 12.47 -26.27 -5.43
C PRO A 311 12.98 -26.03 -4.00
N ALA A 312 13.47 -27.06 -3.31
CA ALA A 312 14.01 -26.91 -1.95
C ALA A 312 15.27 -26.03 -1.88
N ARG A 313 15.88 -25.71 -3.02
CA ARG A 313 17.02 -24.76 -3.13
C ARG A 313 16.59 -23.30 -3.12
N PHE A 314 15.30 -23.01 -3.23
CA PHE A 314 14.72 -21.67 -3.31
C PHE A 314 13.89 -21.39 -2.07
N ASP A 315 13.68 -20.12 -1.77
CA ASP A 315 12.92 -19.68 -0.61
C ASP A 315 11.41 -19.70 -0.90
N LEU A 316 11.04 -19.44 -2.16
CA LEU A 316 9.67 -19.49 -2.67
C LEU A 316 9.58 -20.28 -3.98
N LEU A 317 8.49 -21.06 -4.12
CA LEU A 317 8.07 -21.67 -5.37
C LEU A 317 6.85 -20.91 -5.90
N VAL A 318 6.97 -20.35 -7.09
CA VAL A 318 5.92 -19.61 -7.79
C VAL A 318 5.45 -20.43 -8.98
N GLN A 319 4.15 -20.51 -9.19
CA GLN A 319 3.56 -21.10 -10.39
C GLN A 319 2.92 -19.99 -11.24
N VAL A 320 3.24 -19.96 -12.53
CA VAL A 320 2.60 -19.10 -13.53
C VAL A 320 1.88 -19.99 -14.52
N ASP A 321 0.56 -19.98 -14.50
CA ASP A 321 -0.23 -20.75 -15.45
C ASP A 321 -0.36 -20.00 -16.77
N LEU A 322 0.15 -20.62 -17.84
CA LEU A 322 -0.09 -20.20 -19.22
C LEU A 322 -1.29 -20.99 -19.72
N ASP A 323 -2.48 -20.56 -19.30
CA ASP A 323 -3.75 -21.24 -19.57
C ASP A 323 -4.83 -20.23 -20.01
N SER A 324 -5.16 -20.22 -21.31
CA SER A 324 -6.26 -19.38 -21.82
C SER A 324 -7.65 -19.88 -21.41
N ALA A 325 -7.75 -21.10 -20.86
CA ALA A 325 -9.01 -21.71 -20.46
C ALA A 325 -9.33 -21.55 -18.97
N HIS A 326 -8.46 -20.93 -18.17
CA HIS A 326 -8.71 -20.69 -16.74
C HIS A 326 -8.95 -21.96 -15.90
N SER A 327 -8.28 -23.06 -16.23
CA SER A 327 -8.62 -24.38 -15.69
C SER A 327 -8.47 -24.44 -14.17
N PHE A 328 -7.45 -23.79 -13.60
CA PHE A 328 -7.28 -23.78 -12.14
C PHE A 328 -8.28 -22.85 -11.44
N GLU A 329 -8.49 -21.64 -11.97
CA GLU A 329 -9.48 -20.69 -11.44
C GLU A 329 -10.89 -21.30 -11.41
N GLN A 330 -11.30 -21.98 -12.49
CA GLN A 330 -12.62 -22.62 -12.57
C GLN A 330 -12.86 -23.70 -11.51
N THR A 331 -11.80 -24.35 -11.02
CA THR A 331 -11.92 -25.39 -9.98
C THR A 331 -12.00 -24.81 -8.57
N ASP A 332 -11.67 -23.53 -8.38
CA ASP A 332 -11.71 -22.85 -7.09
C ASP A 332 -12.22 -21.41 -7.25
N PRO A 333 -13.55 -21.21 -7.34
CA PRO A 333 -14.18 -19.91 -7.65
C PRO A 333 -14.01 -18.87 -6.55
N LYS A 334 -13.33 -19.21 -5.43
CA LYS A 334 -12.96 -18.25 -4.38
C LYS A 334 -11.62 -17.58 -4.62
N LYS A 335 -10.88 -17.98 -5.66
CA LYS A 335 -9.60 -17.35 -6.01
C LYS A 335 -9.85 -16.11 -6.87
N PRO A 336 -9.24 -14.96 -6.52
CA PRO A 336 -9.40 -13.74 -7.30
C PRO A 336 -8.76 -13.90 -8.68
N ALA A 337 -9.32 -13.21 -9.67
CA ALA A 337 -8.76 -13.15 -11.01
C ALA A 337 -7.33 -12.55 -10.95
N GLY A 338 -6.34 -13.23 -11.52
CA GLY A 338 -4.98 -12.71 -11.73
C GLY A 338 -3.88 -13.32 -10.85
N GLY A 339 -4.11 -13.59 -9.57
CA GLY A 339 -3.06 -14.09 -8.68
C GLY A 339 -3.47 -14.34 -7.24
N ILE A 340 -2.69 -15.15 -6.51
CA ILE A 340 -2.83 -15.35 -5.07
C ILE A 340 -1.52 -15.79 -4.43
N THR A 341 -1.27 -15.27 -3.24
CA THR A 341 -0.23 -15.73 -2.34
C THR A 341 -0.81 -16.61 -1.27
N PHE A 342 -0.42 -17.89 -1.27
CA PHE A 342 -0.85 -18.86 -0.27
C PHE A 342 -0.11 -18.69 1.05
N LYS A 343 1.19 -18.39 0.99
CA LYS A 343 2.08 -18.20 2.16
C LYS A 343 3.47 -17.68 1.77
N GLY A 344 4.19 -17.18 2.76
CA GLY A 344 5.60 -16.81 2.68
C GLY A 344 6.57 -17.97 2.93
N CYS A 345 7.72 -17.65 3.52
CA CYS A 345 8.91 -18.50 3.54
C CYS A 345 8.88 -19.55 4.66
N ASN A 346 9.31 -20.77 4.36
CA ASN A 346 9.31 -21.91 5.29
C ASN A 346 10.67 -22.12 6.00
N GLY A 347 11.70 -21.33 5.68
CA GLY A 347 13.06 -21.47 6.25
C GLY A 347 13.82 -22.75 5.88
N SER A 348 13.13 -23.76 5.36
CA SER A 348 13.66 -25.07 4.93
C SER A 348 13.53 -25.32 3.42
N GLY A 349 13.45 -24.23 2.65
CA GLY A 349 13.21 -24.23 1.22
C GLY A 349 11.74 -24.37 0.81
N ALA A 350 11.45 -24.13 -0.46
CA ALA A 350 10.10 -24.25 -1.01
C ALA A 350 9.72 -25.73 -1.22
N ARG A 351 8.63 -26.16 -0.58
CA ARG A 351 8.11 -27.55 -0.63
C ARG A 351 6.77 -27.69 -1.35
N GLU A 352 6.14 -26.57 -1.63
CA GLU A 352 4.82 -26.46 -2.26
C GLU A 352 4.71 -25.04 -2.86
N VAL A 353 3.74 -24.82 -3.72
CA VAL A 353 3.52 -23.51 -4.36
C VAL A 353 3.16 -22.47 -3.30
N ASN A 354 3.94 -21.40 -3.26
CA ASN A 354 3.75 -20.26 -2.38
C ASN A 354 2.88 -19.18 -3.01
N ILE A 355 3.09 -18.94 -4.30
CA ILE A 355 2.41 -17.92 -5.09
C ILE A 355 1.94 -18.58 -6.38
N TRP A 356 0.71 -18.31 -6.77
CA TRP A 356 0.17 -18.67 -8.06
C TRP A 356 -0.32 -17.41 -8.76
N ILE A 357 0.01 -17.28 -10.04
CA ILE A 357 -0.60 -16.27 -10.91
C ILE A 357 -1.01 -16.91 -12.22
N GLU A 358 -1.91 -16.26 -12.93
CA GLU A 358 -2.33 -16.67 -14.25
C GLU A 358 -1.92 -15.62 -15.28
N LEU A 359 -1.45 -16.09 -16.44
CA LEU A 359 -1.11 -15.25 -17.57
C LEU A 359 -1.93 -15.66 -18.79
N LYS A 360 -2.92 -14.83 -19.14
CA LYS A 360 -3.95 -15.13 -20.16
C LYS A 360 -3.46 -15.12 -21.61
N GLY A 361 -2.16 -14.94 -21.84
CA GLY A 361 -1.57 -14.60 -23.15
C GLY A 361 -1.80 -13.13 -23.51
N GLY A 362 -0.86 -12.52 -24.24
CA GLY A 362 -0.93 -11.10 -24.62
C GLY A 362 0.45 -10.48 -24.88
N PRO A 363 0.52 -9.26 -25.43
CA PRO A 363 1.77 -8.66 -25.90
C PRO A 363 2.73 -8.17 -24.81
N GLN A 364 2.38 -8.29 -23.52
CA GLN A 364 3.17 -7.72 -22.41
C GLN A 364 3.27 -8.66 -21.19
N PRO A 365 3.80 -9.89 -21.33
CA PRO A 365 3.97 -10.79 -20.20
C PRO A 365 4.93 -10.23 -19.12
N GLU A 366 5.91 -9.41 -19.51
CA GLU A 366 6.86 -8.79 -18.59
C GLU A 366 6.17 -7.88 -17.57
N SER A 367 5.24 -7.02 -18.01
CA SER A 367 4.57 -6.10 -17.10
C SER A 367 3.71 -6.84 -16.09
N VAL A 368 2.99 -7.89 -16.51
CA VAL A 368 2.21 -8.75 -15.61
C VAL A 368 3.12 -9.45 -14.60
N LEU A 369 4.23 -10.03 -15.05
CA LEU A 369 5.20 -10.69 -14.15
C LEU A 369 5.83 -9.71 -13.16
N TYR A 370 6.07 -8.48 -13.58
CA TYR A 370 6.60 -7.45 -12.70
C TYR A 370 5.54 -6.97 -11.69
N PHE A 371 4.42 -6.43 -12.18
CA PHE A 371 3.39 -5.80 -11.34
C PHE A 371 2.65 -6.82 -10.48
N THR A 372 2.08 -7.86 -11.10
CA THR A 372 1.25 -8.84 -10.39
C THR A 372 2.12 -9.81 -9.60
N LEU A 373 3.17 -10.40 -10.17
CA LEU A 373 3.95 -11.40 -9.44
C LEU A 373 5.01 -10.80 -8.52
N LEU A 374 6.02 -10.14 -9.10
CA LEU A 374 7.23 -9.74 -8.36
C LEU A 374 7.00 -8.54 -7.45
N SER A 375 5.84 -7.91 -7.57
CA SER A 375 5.40 -6.84 -6.69
C SER A 375 4.11 -7.20 -5.96
N HIS A 376 2.97 -7.55 -6.58
CA HIS A 376 1.73 -7.77 -5.82
C HIS A 376 1.76 -8.94 -4.90
N GLU A 377 1.87 -10.12 -5.50
CA GLU A 377 1.79 -11.35 -4.75
C GLU A 377 3.00 -11.51 -3.83
N LEU A 378 4.18 -11.11 -4.29
CA LEU A 378 5.35 -11.13 -3.42
C LEU A 378 5.17 -10.25 -2.16
N ALA A 379 4.30 -9.23 -2.19
CA ALA A 379 4.10 -8.31 -1.06
C ALA A 379 3.33 -9.02 0.05
N HIS A 380 2.31 -9.79 -0.36
CA HIS A 380 1.55 -10.63 0.52
C HIS A 380 2.44 -11.69 1.18
N ALA A 381 3.47 -12.18 0.48
CA ALA A 381 4.45 -13.08 1.09
C ALA A 381 5.22 -12.39 2.22
N PHE A 382 5.32 -11.06 2.22
CA PHE A 382 5.88 -10.21 3.28
C PHE A 382 4.80 -9.62 4.21
N GLY A 383 3.59 -10.17 4.22
CA GLY A 383 2.53 -9.73 5.13
C GLY A 383 1.80 -8.44 4.75
N TRP A 384 2.08 -7.86 3.58
CA TRP A 384 1.29 -6.77 3.03
C TRP A 384 -0.18 -7.19 2.87
N GLN A 385 -1.10 -6.26 3.06
CA GLN A 385 -2.54 -6.47 2.90
C GLN A 385 -3.09 -5.41 1.94
N HIS A 386 -4.20 -5.70 1.24
CA HIS A 386 -4.80 -4.75 0.28
C HIS A 386 -5.22 -3.42 0.90
N VAL A 387 -5.41 -3.40 2.22
CA VAL A 387 -5.68 -2.18 2.99
C VAL A 387 -4.41 -1.43 3.37
N TRP A 388 -3.22 -1.80 2.89
CA TRP A 388 -1.98 -1.08 3.19
C TRP A 388 -1.62 -0.13 2.05
N PRO A 389 -1.17 1.10 2.37
CA PRO A 389 -0.68 2.02 1.36
C PRO A 389 0.61 1.53 0.70
N LEU A 390 0.89 2.12 -0.46
CA LEU A 390 1.98 1.75 -1.36
C LEU A 390 2.80 2.96 -1.81
N GLY A 391 4.11 2.81 -1.93
CA GLY A 391 5.03 3.88 -2.34
C GLY A 391 5.77 4.49 -1.15
N SER A 392 6.80 5.30 -1.43
CA SER A 392 7.81 5.83 -0.49
C SER A 392 7.26 6.85 0.50
N GLY A 393 5.94 7.00 0.48
CA GLY A 393 5.19 8.11 0.98
C GLY A 393 5.51 9.46 0.29
N SER A 394 6.46 9.51 -0.65
CA SER A 394 6.56 10.61 -1.60
C SER A 394 5.74 10.28 -2.85
N GLY A 395 4.74 11.10 -3.17
CA GLY A 395 3.75 10.86 -4.23
C GLY A 395 4.27 10.84 -5.67
N SER A 396 5.14 9.91 -6.06
CA SER A 396 5.44 9.70 -7.49
C SER A 396 5.48 8.24 -7.92
N ALA A 397 4.74 7.35 -7.25
CA ALA A 397 4.41 6.04 -7.80
C ALA A 397 2.91 6.03 -8.12
N THR A 398 2.60 6.21 -9.39
CA THR A 398 1.28 6.25 -10.02
C THR A 398 0.35 5.12 -9.54
N ARG A 399 -0.48 5.37 -8.52
CA ARG A 399 -1.48 4.42 -8.02
C ARG A 399 -2.68 4.34 -8.96
N ASP A 400 -2.81 3.24 -9.69
CA ASP A 400 -4.08 2.83 -10.28
C ASP A 400 -4.77 1.86 -9.31
N TRP A 401 -5.77 2.32 -8.58
CA TRP A 401 -6.55 1.45 -7.70
C TRP A 401 -7.31 0.36 -8.46
N LYS A 402 -7.47 0.50 -9.79
CA LYS A 402 -8.16 -0.49 -10.63
C LYS A 402 -7.26 -1.51 -11.31
N ASN A 403 -5.93 -1.42 -11.21
CA ASN A 403 -5.02 -2.42 -11.80
C ASN A 403 -3.89 -2.79 -10.81
N GLU A 404 -4.23 -3.70 -9.87
CA GLU A 404 -3.33 -4.69 -9.25
C GLU A 404 -2.02 -4.19 -8.59
N ASN A 405 -2.04 -3.07 -7.84
CA ASN A 405 -0.82 -2.49 -7.28
C ASN A 405 -0.07 -3.41 -6.33
N PRO A 406 1.25 -3.52 -6.49
CA PRO A 406 2.19 -2.56 -5.94
C PRO A 406 3.40 -2.27 -6.81
N THR A 407 4.15 -1.22 -6.47
CA THR A 407 5.57 -1.00 -6.83
C THR A 407 6.20 -0.28 -5.63
N TRP A 408 6.45 -1.09 -4.59
CA TRP A 408 6.69 -0.72 -3.18
C TRP A 408 7.70 0.42 -2.97
N PRO A 409 7.61 1.31 -1.95
CA PRO A 409 7.81 0.90 -0.53
C PRO A 409 7.29 1.83 0.61
N THR A 410 6.56 1.35 1.64
CA THR A 410 6.42 2.13 2.91
C THR A 410 7.13 1.45 4.09
N ARG A 411 8.39 1.80 4.39
CA ARG A 411 9.52 1.47 3.51
C ARG A 411 9.81 -0.02 3.69
N LEU A 412 9.17 -0.79 2.80
CA LEU A 412 9.10 -2.25 2.70
C LEU A 412 8.79 -3.03 3.98
N PHE A 413 7.81 -2.44 4.68
CA PHE A 413 6.94 -3.05 5.67
C PHE A 413 7.56 -3.32 7.04
N GLY A 414 8.59 -2.52 7.36
CA GLY A 414 8.74 -1.87 8.67
C GLY A 414 9.79 -2.46 9.63
N TRP A 415 10.88 -1.71 9.85
CA TRP A 415 11.85 -1.87 10.95
C TRP A 415 12.16 -0.51 11.57
N ILE A 416 12.54 -0.54 12.85
CA ILE A 416 12.58 0.61 13.77
C ILE A 416 13.88 1.40 13.55
N ASP A 417 13.73 2.71 13.48
CA ASP A 417 14.83 3.64 13.71
C ASP A 417 15.11 3.65 15.22
N SER A 418 15.95 2.72 15.68
CA SER A 418 16.10 2.48 17.12
C SER A 418 16.91 3.57 17.81
N ASP A 419 17.72 4.30 17.04
CA ASP A 419 18.57 5.39 17.49
C ASP A 419 18.09 6.80 17.07
N GLY A 420 17.08 6.91 16.21
CA GLY A 420 16.42 8.17 15.86
C GLY A 420 17.04 8.91 14.66
N ASP A 421 17.85 8.24 13.83
CA ASP A 421 18.58 8.83 12.71
C ASP A 421 17.80 8.84 11.37
N GLY A 422 16.60 8.28 11.35
CA GLY A 422 15.73 8.16 10.19
C GLY A 422 16.05 6.98 9.26
N LEU A 423 16.96 6.07 9.65
CA LEU A 423 17.30 4.85 8.92
C LEU A 423 16.65 3.63 9.61
N PRO A 424 15.92 2.78 8.88
CA PRO A 424 15.38 1.56 9.45
C PRO A 424 16.52 0.58 9.77
N GLU A 425 16.70 0.23 11.05
CA GLU A 425 17.70 -0.73 11.47
C GLU A 425 17.12 -2.15 11.49
N ILE A 426 17.75 -3.05 10.75
CA ILE A 426 17.59 -4.47 11.03
C ILE A 426 18.27 -4.71 12.37
N ILE A 427 17.54 -5.12 13.40
CA ILE A 427 18.05 -5.56 14.72
C ILE A 427 18.83 -6.91 14.60
N ASP A 428 19.66 -6.99 13.54
CA ASP A 428 20.67 -7.96 13.09
C ASP A 428 20.18 -9.33 12.51
N PRO A 429 20.91 -9.98 11.55
CA PRO A 429 22.21 -9.61 10.98
C PRO A 429 22.36 -9.72 9.44
N THR A 430 22.65 -8.72 8.62
CA THR A 430 23.02 -7.29 8.73
C THR A 430 22.86 -6.73 7.29
N PRO A 431 22.58 -5.42 7.06
CA PRO A 431 23.62 -4.67 6.33
C PRO A 431 23.97 -3.26 6.84
N TYR A 432 23.45 -2.76 7.97
CA TYR A 432 23.89 -1.45 8.50
C TYR A 432 24.55 -1.45 9.89
N GLY A 433 24.83 -2.62 10.46
CA GLY A 433 25.82 -2.77 11.52
C GLY A 433 27.25 -2.59 11.00
N LEU A 434 27.71 -1.34 10.84
CA LEU A 434 29.14 -1.05 10.92
C LEU A 434 29.49 -0.73 12.36
N LYS A 435 30.08 -1.75 13.02
CA LYS A 435 30.78 -1.65 14.30
C LYS A 435 31.34 -0.25 14.58
N LYS A 436 30.98 0.31 15.72
CA LYS A 436 31.97 0.95 16.60
C LYS A 436 31.77 0.43 18.01
#